data_AF-A0A0G1QT11-F1
#
_entry.id   AF-A0A0G1QT11-F1
#
_cell.length_a   1.000
_cell.length_b   1.000
_cell.length_c   1.000
_cell.angle_alpha   90.00
_cell.angle_beta   90.00
_cell.angle_gamma   90.00
#
_symmetry.space_group_name_H-M   'P 1'
#
loop_
_entity.id
_entity.type
_entity.pdbx_description
1 polymer ?
#
loop_
_entity_poly.entity_id
_entity_poly.type
_entity_poly.pdbx_seq_one_letter_code
_entity_poly.pdbx_strand_id
1 'polypeptide(L)' 'MGLIAQEVEKIFPDFVHTNEETGLKSVDYAKLTVPLIEAVKEQQREIDTLRTDIDELREEIEQLKADD' A
#
# COMPACT_ATOMS: atom_id res chain seq x y z
N MET A 1 6.42 16.16 -2.35
CA MET A 1 5.90 14.88 -1.81
C MET A 1 7.09 14.16 -1.18
N GLY A 2 6.92 13.67 0.04
CA GLY A 2 7.99 13.02 0.81
C GLY A 2 7.41 12.43 2.08
N LEU A 3 8.20 11.64 2.79
CA LEU A 3 7.79 11.02 4.04
C LEU A 3 8.27 11.84 5.23
N ILE A 4 7.49 11.86 6.30
CA ILE A 4 7.90 12.45 7.58
C ILE A 4 8.76 11.41 8.31
N ALA A 5 10.03 11.72 8.56
CA ALA A 5 10.97 10.79 9.16
C ALA A 5 10.49 10.24 10.52
N GLN A 6 9.83 11.07 11.33
CA GLN A 6 9.27 10.67 12.62
C GLN A 6 8.09 9.70 12.50
N GLU A 7 7.35 9.74 11.38
CA GLU A 7 6.27 8.78 11.13
C GLU A 7 6.83 7.46 10.62
N VAL A 8 7.83 7.52 9.73
CA VAL A 8 8.56 6.34 9.27
C VAL A 8 9.25 5.64 10.44
N GLU A 9 9.91 6.38 11.33
CA GLU A 9 10.62 5.82 12.48
C GLU A 9 9.72 5.01 13.42
N LYS A 10 8.46 5.41 13.60
CA LYS A 10 7.50 4.69 14.46
C LYS A 10 7.21 3.28 13.97
N ILE A 11 7.34 3.04 12.66
CA ILE A 11 7.01 1.77 12.01
C ILE A 11 8.30 1.02 11.62
N PHE A 12 9.28 1.75 11.08
CA PHE A 12 10.56 1.28 10.58
C PHE A 12 11.69 2.13 11.17
N PRO A 13 12.05 1.95 12.45
CA PRO A 13 13.08 2.75 13.10
C PRO A 13 14.45 2.65 12.39
N ASP A 14 14.77 1.47 11.86
CA ASP A 14 16.02 1.22 11.12
C ASP A 14 16.10 1.93 9.76
N PHE A 15 15.02 2.57 9.32
CA PHE A 15 14.93 3.28 8.05
C PHE A 15 15.16 4.78 8.23
N VAL A 16 15.53 5.22 9.44
CA VAL A 16 15.73 6.62 9.76
C VAL A 16 17.12 6.82 10.35
N HIS A 17 17.82 7.83 9.85
CA HIS A 17 19.07 8.29 10.42
C HIS A 17 18.81 9.57 11.21
N THR A 18 19.38 9.64 12.41
CA THR A 18 19.39 10.86 13.22
C THR A 18 20.81 11.41 13.23
N ASN A 19 20.98 12.66 12.80
CA ASN A 19 22.25 13.36 12.96
C ASN A 19 22.41 13.75 14.44
N GLU A 20 23.46 13.28 15.10
CA GLU A 20 23.65 13.46 16.56
C GLU A 20 23.91 14.92 16.97
N GLU A 21 24.55 15.71 16.11
CA GLU A 21 24.91 17.10 16.40
C GLU A 21 23.71 18.05 16.28
N THR A 22 22.81 17.80 15.32
CA THR A 22 21.68 18.68 14.99
C THR A 22 20.33 18.13 15.42
N GLY A 23 20.25 16.83 15.74
CA GLY A 23 19.00 16.13 16.01
C GLY A 23 18.12 15.90 14.76
N LEU A 24 18.60 16.26 13.56
CA LEU A 24 17.80 16.16 12.34
C LEU A 24 17.62 14.70 11.93
N LYS A 25 16.38 14.31 11.63
CA LYS A 25 16.02 12.98 11.15
C LYS A 25 15.85 12.96 9.63
N SER A 26 16.38 11.93 8.98
CA SER A 26 16.25 11.69 7.54
C SER A 26 15.88 10.23 7.25
N VAL A 27 15.13 10.00 6.17
CA VAL A 27 14.69 8.67 5.77
C VAL A 27 15.72 8.05 4.81
N ASP A 28 16.08 6.80 5.06
CA ASP A 28 16.82 5.94 4.12
C ASP A 28 15.84 5.33 3.10
N TYR A 29 15.69 6.03 1.97
CA TYR A 29 14.79 5.61 0.91
C TYR A 29 15.18 4.28 0.23
N ALA A 30 16.46 3.87 0.30
CA ALA A 30 16.89 2.62 -0.31
C ALA A 30 16.27 1.41 0.41
N LYS A 31 16.01 1.52 1.71
CA LYS A 31 15.37 0.47 2.50
C LYS A 31 13.87 0.32 2.22
N LEU A 32 13.23 1.34 1.62
CA LEU A 32 11.79 1.31 1.31
C LEU A 32 11.43 0.39 0.14
N THR A 33 12.40 -0.03 -0.69
CA THR A 33 12.09 -0.83 -1.88
C THR A 33 11.36 -2.14 -1.55
N VAL A 34 11.77 -2.85 -0.49
CA VAL A 34 11.13 -4.11 -0.09
C VAL A 34 9.68 -3.91 0.36
N PRO A 35 9.36 -3.05 1.35
CA PRO A 35 7.98 -2.85 1.77
C PRO A 35 7.10 -2.23 0.67
N LEU A 36 7.66 -1.42 -0.23
CA LEU A 36 6.92 -0.90 -1.37
C LEU A 36 6.55 -2.00 -2.38
N ILE A 37 7.45 -2.95 -2.66
CA ILE A 37 7.13 -4.10 -3.50
C ILE A 37 6.01 -4.94 -2.89
N GLU A 38 6.06 -5.20 -1.58
CA GLU A 38 5.00 -5.96 -0.91
C GLU A 38 3.68 -5.19 -0.88
N ALA A 39 3.71 -3.87 -0.67
CA ALA A 39 2.51 -3.03 -0.76
C ALA A 39 1.87 -3.06 -2.15
N VAL A 40 2.67 -3.00 -3.23
CA VAL A 40 2.17 -3.11 -4.60
C VAL A 40 1.56 -4.49 -4.87
N LYS A 41 2.19 -5.57 -4.39
CA LYS A 41 1.63 -6.93 -4.51
C LYS A 41 0.31 -7.05 -3.77
N GLU A 42 0.22 -6.53 -2.55
CA GLU A 42 -1.01 -6.56 -1.77
C GLU A 42 -2.12 -5.77 -2.44
N GLN A 43 -1.81 -4.56 -2.90
CA GLN A 43 -2.75 -3.75 -3.67
C GLN A 43 -3.18 -4.45 -4.97
N GLN A 44 -2.29 -5.18 -5.64
CA GLN A 44 -2.66 -5.95 -6.83
C GLN A 44 -3.64 -7.08 -6.49
N ARG A 45 -3.45 -7.79 -5.36
CA ARG A 45 -4.39 -8.81 -4.90
C ARG A 45 -5.76 -8.21 -4.60
N GLU A 46 -5.81 -7.06 -3.91
CA GLU A 46 -7.05 -6.35 -3.62
C GLU A 46 -7.78 -5.95 -4.91
N ILE A 47 -7.05 -5.44 -5.91
CA ILE A 47 -7.62 -5.10 -7.23
C ILE A 47 -8.18 -6.34 -7.93
N ASP A 48 -7.46 -7.47 -7.89
CA ASP A 48 -7.90 -8.70 -8.53
C ASP A 48 -9.16 -9.26 -7.86
N THR A 49 -9.23 -9.24 -6.52
CA THR A 49 -10.44 -9.59 -5.76
C THR A 49 -11.61 -8.69 -6.13
N LEU A 50 -11.42 -7.36 -6.11
CA LEU A 50 -12.48 -6.41 -6.46
C LEU A 50 -12.98 -6.60 -7.91
N ARG A 51 -12.11 -6.98 -8.84
CA ARG A 51 -12.52 -7.29 -10.22
C ARG A 51 -13.37 -8.54 -10.29
N THR A 52 -12.98 -9.60 -9.59
CA THR A 52 -13.79 -10.83 -9.49
C THR A 52 -15.16 -10.54 -8.90
N ASP A 53 -15.23 -9.81 -7.78
CA ASP A 53 -16.49 -9.45 -7.14
C ASP A 53 -17.39 -8.65 -8.10
N ILE A 54 -16.81 -7.71 -8.87
CA ILE A 54 -17.55 -6.93 -9.87
C ILE A 54 -18.11 -7.81 -10.98
N ASP A 55 -17.33 -8.78 -11.46
CA ASP A 55 -17.77 -9.67 -12.54
C ASP A 55 -18.88 -10.62 -12.06
N GLU A 56 -18.77 -11.16 -10.85
CA GLU A 56 -19.84 -11.99 -10.23
C GLU A 56 -21.14 -11.19 -10.05
N LEU A 57 -21.05 -9.96 -9.51
CA LEU A 57 -22.21 -9.09 -9.34
C LEU A 57 -22.87 -8.71 -10.67
N ARG A 58 -22.07 -8.55 -11.74
CA ARG A 58 -22.61 -8.28 -13.08
C ARG A 58 -23.39 -9.47 -13.61
N GLU A 59 -22.88 -10.69 -13.43
CA GLU A 59 -23.57 -11.91 -13.85
C GLU A 59 -24.89 -12.08 -13.10
N GLU A 60 -24.91 -11.85 -11.78
CA GLU A 60 -26.13 -11.91 -10.97
C GLU A 60 -27.18 -10.89 -11.45
N ILE A 61 -26.75 -9.66 -11.76
CA ILE A 61 -27.64 -8.62 -12.30
C ILE A 61 -28.21 -9.02 -13.67
N GLU A 62 -27.42 -9.66 -14.53
CA GLU A 62 -27.89 -10.12 -15.83
C GLU A 62 -28.93 -11.24 -15.71
N GLN A 63 -28.71 -12.19 -14.79
CA GLN A 63 -29.66 -13.27 -14.51
C GLN A 63 -30.99 -12.71 -13.98
N LEU A 64 -30.95 -11.81 -13.01
CA LEU A 64 -32.15 -11.18 -12.44
C LEU A 64 -32.96 -10.41 -13.50
N LYS A 65 -32.29 -9.75 -14.45
CA LYS A 65 -32.95 -9.04 -15.55
C LYS A 65 -33.54 -9.97 -16.62
N ALA A 66 -33.04 -11.20 -16.73
CA ALA A 66 -33.56 -12.18 -17.68
C ALA A 66 -34.80 -12.92 -17.15
N ASP A 67 -34.99 -12.93 -15.84
CA ASP A 67 -36.12 -13.56 -15.14
C ASP A 67 -37.35 -12.64 -15.01
N ASP A 68 -37.22 -11.35 -15.31
CA ASP A 68 -38.30 -10.33 -15.39
C ASP A 68 -38.87 -10.17 -16.82
#